data_AF-A0AAV1T6A3-F1
#
_entry.id   AF-A0AAV1T6A3-F1
#
_cell.length_a   1.000
_cell.length_b   1.000
_cell.length_c   1.000
_cell.angle_alpha   90.00
_cell.angle_beta   90.00
_cell.angle_gamma   90.00
#
_symmetry.space_group_name_H-M   'P 1'
#
loop_
_entity.id
_entity.type
_entity.pdbx_description
1 polymer ?
#
loop_
_entity_poly.entity_id
_entity_poly.type
_entity_poly.pdbx_seq_one_letter_code
_entity_poly.pdbx_strand_id
1 'polypeptide(L)'
;MGKPTPFEYAHALRFGVKIKSKEAKGSATCWCLFCVHDGRDEVEVGQNGRKCKRNGITKVFTAPFYLFKCRSHFESQHSNSWALYRRCQTPKKALFFASKIKLSNKLHHLIELKDDALTYDISACIYKTIVSDLFFRNTRYLPIPT
;
A
#
# COMPACT_ATOMS: atom_id res chain seq x y z
N MET A 1 6.74 -11.39 28.69
CA MET A 1 6.96 -11.68 27.26
C MET A 1 5.91 -12.68 26.79
N GLY A 2 5.29 -12.49 25.62
CA GLY A 2 4.24 -13.39 25.12
C GLY A 2 4.78 -14.70 24.56
N LYS A 3 3.97 -15.77 24.60
CA LYS A 3 4.34 -17.09 24.05
C LYS A 3 4.42 -17.04 22.52
N PRO A 4 5.43 -17.68 21.90
CA PRO A 4 5.46 -17.84 20.45
C PRO A 4 4.24 -18.65 20.01
N THR A 5 3.54 -18.18 18.99
CA THR A 5 2.34 -18.84 18.48
C THR A 5 2.63 -19.36 17.08
N PRO A 6 2.40 -20.66 16.80
CA PRO A 6 2.44 -21.17 15.44
C PRO A 6 1.54 -20.34 14.53
N PHE A 7 2.00 -20.06 13.32
CA PHE A 7 1.20 -19.28 12.37
C PHE A 7 0.10 -20.16 11.77
N GLU A 8 -1.15 -19.85 12.08
CA GLU A 8 -2.33 -20.48 11.50
C GLU A 8 -2.97 -19.57 10.44
N TYR A 9 -3.59 -20.17 9.42
CA TYR A 9 -4.25 -19.40 8.36
C TYR A 9 -5.39 -18.51 8.91
N ALA A 10 -6.07 -18.96 9.97
CA ALA A 10 -7.08 -18.15 10.67
C ALA A 10 -6.49 -16.85 11.25
N HIS A 11 -5.21 -16.84 11.62
CA HIS A 11 -4.52 -15.63 12.09
C HIS A 11 -4.33 -14.60 10.97
N ALA A 12 -4.24 -15.02 9.70
CA ALA A 12 -4.08 -14.12 8.57
C ALA A 12 -5.24 -13.11 8.49
N LEU A 13 -6.48 -13.61 8.51
CA LEU A 13 -7.67 -12.78 8.49
C LEU A 13 -7.91 -12.06 9.83
N ARG A 14 -7.59 -12.69 10.95
CA ARG A 14 -7.80 -12.05 12.26
C ARG A 14 -6.92 -10.82 12.47
N PHE A 15 -5.70 -10.86 11.96
CA PHE A 15 -4.68 -9.84 12.19
C PHE A 15 -4.33 -9.02 10.95
N GLY A 16 -5.00 -9.23 9.82
CA GLY A 16 -4.71 -8.48 8.59
C GLY A 16 -3.27 -8.70 8.11
N VAL A 17 -2.81 -9.95 8.11
CA VAL A 17 -1.46 -10.33 7.65
C VAL A 17 -1.53 -11.33 6.51
N LYS A 18 -0.56 -11.28 5.59
CA LYS A 18 -0.47 -12.21 4.47
C LYS A 18 0.82 -13.03 4.54
N ILE A 19 0.72 -14.34 4.38
CA ILE A 19 1.90 -15.22 4.30
C ILE A 19 2.64 -14.91 3.00
N LYS A 20 3.94 -14.58 3.10
CA LYS A 20 4.84 -14.39 1.95
C LYS A 20 5.54 -15.69 1.58
N SER A 21 6.07 -16.38 2.58
CA SER A 21 6.76 -17.65 2.42
C SER A 21 6.49 -18.55 3.62
N LYS A 22 6.49 -19.86 3.37
CA LYS A 22 6.57 -20.89 4.40
C LYS A 22 7.87 -21.64 4.18
N GLU A 23 8.65 -21.80 5.23
CA GLU A 23 9.80 -22.70 5.23
C GLU A 23 9.34 -24.14 5.51
N ALA A 24 10.14 -25.11 5.06
CA ALA A 24 9.84 -26.54 5.20
C ALA A 24 9.63 -27.00 6.66
N LYS A 25 10.16 -26.24 7.63
CA LYS A 25 10.01 -26.49 9.07
C LYS A 25 8.74 -25.86 9.69
N GLY A 26 7.84 -25.31 8.89
CA GLY A 26 6.59 -24.70 9.35
C GLY A 26 6.71 -23.24 9.81
N SER A 27 7.90 -22.63 9.73
CA SER A 27 8.10 -21.20 9.92
C SER A 27 7.44 -20.40 8.79
N ALA A 28 6.61 -19.43 9.14
CA ALA A 28 5.95 -18.55 8.19
C ALA A 28 6.46 -17.12 8.31
N THR A 29 6.77 -16.51 7.19
CA THR A 29 7.05 -15.07 7.10
C THR A 29 5.81 -14.35 6.60
N CYS A 30 5.37 -13.33 7.33
CA CYS A 30 4.10 -12.64 7.06
C CYS A 30 4.30 -11.14 6.82
N TRP A 31 3.55 -10.58 5.88
CA TRP A 31 3.48 -9.14 5.64
C TRP A 31 2.30 -8.50 6.35
N CYS A 32 2.51 -7.30 6.86
CA CYS A 32 1.45 -6.42 7.32
C CYS A 32 0.64 -5.90 6.11
N LEU A 33 -0.65 -6.24 6.01
CA LEU A 33 -1.48 -5.74 4.90
C LEU A 33 -1.74 -4.23 5.01
N PHE A 34 -1.82 -3.68 6.22
CA PHE A 34 -1.94 -2.24 6.41
C PHE A 34 -0.73 -1.49 5.84
N CYS A 35 0.49 -1.98 6.05
CA CYS A 35 1.67 -1.39 5.41
C CYS A 35 1.63 -1.47 3.88
N VAL A 36 1.07 -2.55 3.32
CA VAL A 36 1.01 -2.78 1.86
C VAL A 36 0.01 -1.85 1.18
N HIS A 37 -1.12 -1.59 1.83
CA HIS A 37 -2.24 -0.86 1.25
C HIS A 37 -2.31 0.59 1.73
N ASP A 38 -2.21 0.82 3.04
CA ASP A 38 -2.47 2.13 3.66
C ASP A 38 -1.18 2.89 3.97
N GLY A 39 -0.06 2.19 4.14
CA GLY A 39 1.18 2.78 4.64
C GLY A 39 1.06 3.21 6.11
N ARG A 40 2.01 4.00 6.60
CA ARG A 40 2.02 4.47 7.99
C ARG A 40 1.03 5.64 8.16
N ASP A 41 0.21 5.58 9.21
CA ASP A 41 -0.68 6.68 9.59
C ASP A 41 0.13 7.97 9.81
N GLU A 42 -0.44 9.11 9.38
CA GLU A 42 0.14 10.41 9.72
C GLU A 42 -0.09 10.70 11.19
N VAL A 43 1.00 11.09 11.87
CA VAL A 43 0.94 11.53 13.26
C VAL A 43 0.91 13.06 13.22
N GLU A 44 -0.09 13.66 13.86
CA GLU A 44 -0.13 15.11 14.05
C GLU A 44 1.15 15.57 14.75
N VAL A 45 1.66 16.70 14.30
CA VAL A 45 2.94 17.25 14.75
C VAL A 45 2.81 17.66 16.22
N GLY A 46 3.31 16.82 17.13
CA GLY A 46 3.70 17.31 18.45
C GLY A 46 4.82 18.35 18.31
N GLN A 47 4.92 19.26 19.29
CA GLN A 47 5.77 20.48 19.35
C GLN A 47 7.23 20.37 18.86
N ASN A 48 7.76 19.17 18.58
CA ASN A 48 9.14 18.93 18.12
C ASN A 48 9.32 18.89 16.59
N GLY A 49 8.33 19.27 15.78
CA GLY A 49 8.50 19.61 14.35
C GLY A 49 9.00 18.50 13.40
N ARG A 50 9.28 17.29 13.89
CA ARG A 50 9.73 16.18 13.05
C ARG A 50 8.57 15.53 12.33
N LYS A 51 8.33 15.95 11.08
CA LYS A 51 7.61 15.14 10.08
C LYS A 51 8.33 13.80 9.95
N CYS A 52 7.78 12.73 10.51
CA CYS A 52 8.26 11.39 10.19
C CYS A 52 7.73 11.05 8.80
N LYS A 53 8.60 11.14 7.78
CA LYS A 53 8.26 10.84 6.38
C LYS A 53 7.57 9.47 6.31
N ARG A 54 6.43 9.37 5.60
CA ARG A 54 5.77 8.09 5.31
C ARG A 54 6.76 7.20 4.55
N ASN A 55 7.48 6.34 5.26
CA ASN A 55 8.37 5.36 4.63
C ASN A 55 7.51 4.17 4.20
N GLY A 56 7.44 3.90 2.88
CA GLY A 56 6.69 2.79 2.30
C GLY A 56 7.28 1.39 2.54
N ILE A 57 8.05 1.21 3.62
CA ILE A 57 8.66 -0.08 3.93
C ILE A 57 7.59 -0.98 4.55
N THR A 58 7.23 -2.04 3.83
CA THR A 58 6.29 -3.04 4.34
C THR A 58 6.89 -3.79 5.52
N LYS A 59 6.22 -3.76 6.68
CA LYS A 59 6.65 -4.54 7.84
C LYS A 59 6.50 -6.03 7.56
N VAL A 60 7.59 -6.76 7.79
CA VAL A 60 7.67 -8.22 7.72
C VAL A 60 7.78 -8.79 9.13
N PHE A 61 6.95 -9.78 9.45
CA PHE A 61 7.00 -10.58 10.66
C PHE A 61 7.63 -11.94 10.32
N THR A 62 8.81 -12.19 10.86
CA THR A 62 9.54 -13.46 10.70
C THR A 62 9.26 -14.40 11.88
N ALA A 63 9.62 -15.68 11.72
CA ALA A 63 9.58 -16.63 12.82
C ALA A 63 10.62 -16.27 13.91
N PRO A 64 10.32 -16.50 15.20
CA PRO A 64 9.07 -16.99 15.76
C PRO A 64 7.96 -15.93 15.67
N PHE A 65 6.74 -16.35 15.34
CA PHE A 65 5.62 -15.43 15.21
C PHE A 65 5.02 -15.09 16.57
N TYR A 66 4.91 -13.79 16.86
CA TYR A 66 4.39 -13.28 18.13
C TYR A 66 3.21 -12.35 17.88
N LEU A 67 2.02 -12.77 18.30
CA LEU A 67 0.78 -11.99 18.13
C LEU A 67 0.86 -10.60 18.79
N PHE A 68 1.55 -10.48 19.92
CA PHE A 68 1.71 -9.19 20.60
C PHE A 68 2.51 -8.20 19.73
N LYS A 69 3.52 -8.66 18.98
CA LYS A 69 4.32 -7.80 18.10
C LYS A 69 3.47 -7.28 16.93
N CYS A 70 2.57 -8.11 16.40
CA CYS A 70 1.62 -7.67 15.38
C CYS A 70 0.68 -6.60 15.94
N ARG A 71 0.06 -6.84 17.10
CA ARG A 71 -0.85 -5.86 17.73
C ARG A 71 -0.16 -4.52 18.03
N SER A 72 1.00 -4.57 18.67
CA SER A 72 1.77 -3.36 18.99
C SER A 72 2.18 -2.58 17.73
N HIS A 73 2.51 -3.28 16.64
CA HIS A 73 2.78 -2.63 15.37
C HIS A 73 1.53 -1.95 14.80
N PHE A 74 0.37 -2.62 14.80
CA PHE A 74 -0.86 -2.03 14.28
C PHE A 74 -1.32 -0.83 15.10
N GLU A 75 -1.25 -0.91 16.43
CA GLU A 75 -1.64 0.17 17.34
C GLU A 75 -0.74 1.41 17.21
N SER A 76 0.54 1.23 16.87
CA SER A 76 1.49 2.34 16.75
C SER A 76 1.63 2.92 15.35
N GLN A 77 1.41 2.13 14.30
CA GLN A 77 1.68 2.54 12.91
C GLN A 77 0.42 2.66 12.05
N HIS A 78 -0.68 2.04 12.47
CA HIS A 78 -1.93 1.94 11.71
C HIS A 78 -3.14 2.06 12.66
N SER A 79 -3.06 2.91 13.69
CA SER A 79 -4.06 3.01 14.74
C SER A 79 -5.48 3.21 14.17
N ASN A 80 -5.61 4.04 13.14
CA ASN A 80 -6.91 4.36 12.52
C ASN A 80 -7.45 3.16 11.73
N SER A 81 -6.66 2.67 10.78
CA SER A 81 -7.04 1.52 9.94
C SER A 81 -7.26 0.25 10.75
N TRP A 82 -6.48 0.05 11.81
CA TRP A 82 -6.62 -1.06 12.74
C TRP A 82 -7.90 -0.98 13.57
N ALA A 83 -8.27 0.22 14.07
CA ALA A 83 -9.50 0.41 14.81
C ALA A 83 -10.74 0.09 13.96
N LEU A 84 -10.75 0.52 12.70
CA LEU A 84 -11.80 0.18 11.73
C LEU A 84 -11.85 -1.32 11.47
N TYR A 85 -10.69 -1.93 11.17
CA TYR A 85 -10.59 -3.35 10.88
C TYR A 85 -11.06 -4.23 12.03
N ARG A 86 -10.73 -3.86 13.27
CA ARG A 86 -11.17 -4.59 14.47
C ARG A 86 -12.68 -4.67 14.60
N ARG A 87 -13.39 -3.60 14.23
CA ARG A 87 -14.85 -3.48 14.30
C ARG A 87 -15.56 -4.20 13.15
N CYS A 88 -14.86 -4.54 12.06
CA CYS A 88 -15.44 -5.28 10.96
C CYS A 88 -15.74 -6.74 11.33
N GLN A 89 -16.88 -7.24 10.84
CA GLN A 89 -17.22 -8.67 10.86
C GLN A 89 -16.34 -9.46 9.88
N THR A 90 -16.19 -10.76 10.09
CA THR A 90 -15.37 -11.68 9.28
C THR A 90 -15.54 -11.54 7.76
N PRO A 91 -16.76 -11.49 7.17
CA PRO A 91 -16.91 -11.30 5.72
C PRO A 91 -16.40 -9.93 5.24
N LYS A 92 -16.65 -8.87 6.02
CA LYS A 92 -16.16 -7.52 5.70
C LYS A 92 -14.64 -7.41 5.82
N LYS A 93 -14.01 -8.17 6.72
CA LYS A 93 -12.55 -8.22 6.86
C LYS A 93 -11.84 -8.81 5.64
N ALA A 94 -12.47 -9.78 4.97
CA ALA A 94 -11.94 -10.35 3.73
C ALA A 94 -11.95 -9.32 2.59
N LEU A 95 -13.00 -8.51 2.52
CA LEU A 95 -13.16 -7.47 1.50
C LEU A 95 -12.35 -6.19 1.80
N PHE A 96 -12.03 -5.93 3.07
CA PHE A 96 -11.37 -4.69 3.52
C PHE A 96 -10.09 -4.32 2.76
N PHE A 97 -9.28 -5.33 2.39
CA PHE A 97 -8.06 -5.10 1.60
C PHE A 97 -8.25 -5.46 0.12
N ALA A 98 -9.28 -6.23 -0.23
CA ALA A 98 -9.54 -6.64 -1.61
C ALA A 98 -9.97 -5.45 -2.49
N SER A 99 -10.68 -4.48 -1.91
CA SER A 99 -11.09 -3.26 -2.60
C SER A 99 -9.99 -2.19 -2.67
N LYS A 100 -8.82 -2.41 -2.05
CA LYS A 100 -7.76 -1.40 -1.95
C LYS A 100 -6.65 -1.66 -2.97
N ILE A 101 -6.29 -0.63 -3.73
CA ILE A 101 -5.09 -0.66 -4.58
C ILE A 101 -3.85 -0.70 -3.68
N LYS A 102 -2.84 -1.48 -4.06
CA LYS A 102 -1.57 -1.53 -3.29
C LYS A 102 -0.81 -0.23 -3.45
N LEU A 103 -0.22 0.25 -2.36
CA LEU A 103 0.57 1.49 -2.34
C LEU A 103 1.84 1.43 -3.20
N SER A 104 2.26 0.24 -3.66
CA SER A 104 3.38 0.11 -4.61
C SER A 104 3.14 0.90 -5.91
N ASN A 105 1.88 1.14 -6.26
CA ASN A 105 1.49 1.98 -7.39
C ASN A 105 1.37 3.44 -6.94
N LYS A 106 2.52 4.07 -6.68
CA LYS A 106 2.64 5.44 -6.15
C LYS A 106 1.83 6.48 -6.94
N LEU A 107 1.63 6.25 -8.24
CA LEU A 107 0.98 7.19 -9.15
C LEU A 107 -0.54 7.29 -8.89
N HIS A 108 -1.24 6.16 -8.74
CA HIS A 108 -2.68 6.16 -8.45
C HIS A 108 -2.99 6.76 -7.07
N HIS A 109 -2.18 6.47 -6.06
CA HIS A 109 -2.38 7.01 -4.72
C HIS A 109 -2.18 8.54 -4.65
N LEU A 110 -1.25 9.08 -5.43
CA LEU A 110 -1.05 10.54 -5.52
C LEU A 110 -2.23 11.25 -6.21
N ILE A 111 -2.91 10.56 -7.12
CA ILE A 111 -4.10 11.07 -7.80
C ILE A 111 -5.30 11.05 -6.86
N GLU A 112 -5.50 9.98 -6.08
CA GLU A 112 -6.62 9.88 -5.12
C GLU A 112 -6.51 10.82 -3.91
N LEU A 113 -5.29 11.20 -3.51
CA LEU A 113 -5.06 12.09 -2.36
C LEU A 113 -5.22 13.58 -2.67
N LYS A 114 -5.35 13.95 -3.95
CA LYS A 114 -5.45 15.35 -4.37
C LYS A 114 -6.72 15.54 -5.19
N ASP A 115 -7.72 16.17 -4.59
CA ASP A 115 -8.86 16.76 -5.32
C ASP A 115 -8.44 17.98 -6.19
N ASP A 116 -7.19 18.44 -6.03
CA ASP A 116 -6.62 19.59 -6.76
C ASP A 116 -5.82 19.20 -8.01
N ALA A 117 -5.78 20.13 -8.97
CA ALA A 117 -5.02 20.03 -10.21
C ALA A 117 -3.55 19.61 -9.98
N LEU A 118 -3.14 18.54 -10.64
CA LEU A 118 -1.77 18.04 -10.63
C LEU A 118 -0.91 18.80 -11.65
N THR A 119 -0.05 19.69 -11.17
CA THR A 119 0.95 20.38 -11.98
C THR A 119 2.23 19.54 -12.08
N TYR A 120 2.66 19.24 -13.30
CA TYR A 120 3.94 18.59 -13.59
C TYR A 120 4.79 19.50 -14.47
N ASP A 121 6.06 19.64 -14.11
CA ASP A 121 7.07 20.25 -14.97
C ASP A 121 7.68 19.16 -15.85
N ILE A 122 7.32 19.16 -17.13
CA ILE A 122 7.74 18.15 -18.10
C ILE A 122 8.64 18.84 -19.12
N SER A 123 9.83 18.27 -19.32
CA SER A 123 10.76 18.74 -20.34
C SER A 123 10.09 18.82 -21.72
N ALA A 124 10.26 19.97 -22.38
CA ALA A 124 9.70 20.22 -23.70
C ALA A 124 10.10 19.17 -24.74
N CYS A 125 11.29 18.56 -24.59
CA CYS A 125 11.75 17.48 -25.47
C CYS A 125 10.88 16.21 -25.32
N ILE A 126 10.54 15.84 -24.08
CA ILE A 126 9.69 14.68 -23.80
C ILE A 126 8.27 14.91 -24.33
N TYR A 127 7.73 16.11 -24.12
CA TYR A 127 6.40 16.47 -24.64
C TYR A 127 6.34 16.36 -26.17
N LYS A 128 7.32 16.94 -26.88
CA LYS A 128 7.36 16.91 -28.34
C LYS A 128 7.51 15.50 -28.91
N THR A 129 8.44 14.72 -28.38
CA THR A 129 8.77 13.39 -28.92
C THR A 129 7.69 12.35 -28.63
N ILE A 130 7.03 12.43 -27.47
CA ILE A 130 6.15 11.36 -27.02
C ILE A 130 4.69 11.81 -27.05
N VAL A 131 4.37 12.94 -26.41
CA VAL A 131 2.97 13.36 -26.23
C VAL A 131 2.42 13.94 -27.54
N SER A 132 3.17 14.81 -28.20
CA SER A 132 2.72 15.40 -29.46
C SER A 132 2.55 14.34 -30.56
N ASP A 133 3.51 13.43 -30.69
CA ASP A 133 3.48 12.34 -31.67
C ASP A 133 2.47 11.23 -31.33
N LEU A 134 1.99 11.11 -30.09
CA LEU A 134 0.90 10.18 -29.76
C LEU A 134 -0.47 10.77 -30.09
N PHE A 135 -0.70 12.02 -29.70
CA PHE A 135 -2.02 12.65 -29.76
C PHE A 135 -2.30 13.39 -31.07
N PHE A 136 -1.25 13.85 -31.75
CA PHE A 136 -1.35 14.61 -32.99
C PHE A 136 -0.63 13.91 -34.14
N ARG A 137 -0.72 12.57 -34.21
CA ARG A 137 -0.34 11.85 -35.43
C ARG A 137 -1.16 12.44 -36.57
N ASN A 138 -0.48 13.24 -37.39
CA ASN A 138 -0.99 13.72 -38.65
C ASN A 138 -1.42 12.48 -39.44
N THR A 139 -2.72 12.24 -39.56
CA THR A 139 -3.29 11.50 -40.68
C THR A 139 -2.89 12.28 -41.93
N ARG A 140 -1.69 12.01 -42.44
CA ARG A 140 -1.28 12.47 -43.76
C ARG A 140 -2.25 11.82 -44.72
N TYR A 141 -3.22 12.62 -45.17
CA TYR A 141 -4.07 12.32 -46.30
C TYR A 141 -3.19 11.79 -47.43
N LEU A 142 -3.43 10.52 -47.82
CA LEU A 142 -2.92 10.00 -49.07
C LEU A 142 -3.58 10.80 -50.19
N PRO A 143 -2.84 11.41 -51.13
CA PRO A 143 -3.45 12.07 -52.27
C PRO A 143 -4.09 10.99 -53.16
N ILE A 144 -5.35 11.21 -53.53
CA ILE A 144 -6.08 10.38 -54.50
C ILE A 144 -5.42 10.63 -55.87
N PRO A 145 -4.95 9.59 -56.59
CA PRO A 145 -4.42 9.77 -57.93
C PRO A 145 -5.57 10.06 -58.89
N THR A 146 -5.45 11.16 -59.64
CA THR A 146 -6.28 11.50 -60.81
C THR A 146 -5.99 10.57 -61.98
#